data_AF-A0A2R6CM70-F1
#
_entry.id   AF-A0A2R6CM70-F1
#
_cell.length_a   1.000
_cell.length_b   1.000
_cell.length_c   1.000
_cell.angle_alpha   90.00
_cell.angle_beta   90.00
_cell.angle_gamma   90.00
#
_symmetry.space_group_name_H-M   'P 1'
#
loop_
_entity.id
_entity.type
_entity.pdbx_description
1 polymer ?
#
loop_
_entity_poly.entity_id
_entity_poly.type
_entity_poly.pdbx_seq_one_letter_code
_entity_poly.pdbx_strand_id
1 'polypeptide(L)' 'MSSPNAVLDILRTDGRASTEDIARQTNTDPETVEEIIGELEDTGVIRGYRAVIDRDKLDDQPV' A
#
# COMPACT_ATOMS: atom_id res chain seq x y z
N MET A 1 16.61 -5.90 -9.85
CA MET A 1 15.49 -6.82 -9.58
C MET A 1 14.74 -6.28 -8.39
N SER A 2 13.63 -5.60 -8.62
CA SER A 2 12.75 -5.20 -7.51
C SER A 2 12.10 -6.46 -6.96
N SER A 3 12.17 -6.64 -5.65
CA SER A 3 11.55 -7.79 -4.99
C SER A 3 10.14 -7.39 -4.55
N PRO A 4 9.12 -8.25 -4.72
CA PRO A 4 7.75 -7.99 -4.24
C PRO A 4 7.68 -7.57 -2.76
N ASN A 5 8.61 -8.08 -1.96
CA ASN A 5 8.76 -7.71 -0.54
C ASN A 5 9.04 -6.21 -0.31
N ALA A 6 9.81 -5.56 -1.19
CA ALA A 6 10.13 -4.14 -1.05
C ALA A 6 8.89 -3.25 -1.25
N VAL A 7 8.02 -3.61 -2.21
CA VAL A 7 6.75 -2.93 -2.43
C VAL A 7 5.81 -3.15 -1.23
N LEU A 8 5.74 -4.37 -0.72
CA LEU A 8 4.95 -4.70 0.48
C LEU A 8 5.41 -3.92 1.72
N ASP A 9 6.72 -3.78 1.94
CA ASP A 9 7.25 -3.02 3.08
C ASP A 9 6.85 -1.54 3.04
N ILE A 10 6.82 -0.95 1.84
CA ILE A 10 6.36 0.42 1.65
C ILE A 10 4.85 0.52 1.90
N LEU A 11 4.04 -0.33 1.25
CA LEU A 11 2.58 -0.32 1.40
C LEU A 11 2.12 -0.61 2.84
N ARG A 12 2.91 -1.38 3.60
CA ARG A 12 2.65 -1.65 5.01
C ARG A 12 2.86 -0.41 5.89
N THR A 13 3.77 0.47 5.49
CA THR A 13 4.06 1.72 6.20
C THR A 13 3.12 2.83 5.74
N ASP A 14 2.91 2.95 4.44
CA ASP A 14 2.01 3.91 3.80
C ASP A 14 1.18 3.22 2.71
N GLY A 15 -0.02 2.79 3.09
CA GLY A 15 -0.97 2.17 2.17
C GLY A 15 -1.60 3.14 1.16
N ARG A 16 -1.22 4.41 1.17
CA ARG A 16 -1.65 5.42 0.18
C ARG A 16 -0.51 5.89 -0.72
N ALA A 17 0.67 5.27 -0.60
CA ALA A 17 1.81 5.58 -1.47
C ALA A 17 1.44 5.37 -2.94
N SER A 18 1.81 6.33 -3.79
CA SER A 18 1.62 6.23 -5.23
C SER A 18 2.58 5.22 -5.85
N THR A 19 2.22 4.64 -7.00
CA THR A 19 3.12 3.74 -7.74
C THR A 19 4.41 4.46 -8.14
N GLU A 20 4.36 5.77 -8.46
CA GLU A 20 5.55 6.56 -8.76
C GLU A 20 6.47 6.77 -7.54
N ASP A 21 5.89 6.98 -6.35
CA ASP A 21 6.68 7.16 -5.13
C ASP A 21 7.31 5.85 -4.66
N ILE A 22 6.61 4.73 -4.82
CA ILE A 22 7.14 3.39 -4.55
C ILE A 22 8.28 3.09 -5.52
N ALA A 23 8.06 3.31 -6.82
CA ALA A 23 9.06 3.12 -7.87
C ALA A 23 10.36 3.91 -7.61
N ARG A 24 10.22 5.17 -7.17
CA ARG A 24 11.36 6.01 -6.78
C ARG A 24 12.12 5.44 -5.57
N GLN A 25 11.41 4.93 -4.58
CA GLN A 25 12.01 4.34 -3.37
C GLN A 25 12.67 2.99 -3.63
N THR A 26 12.12 2.19 -4.55
CA THR A 26 12.66 0.87 -4.91
C THR A 26 13.63 0.89 -6.10
N ASN A 27 13.93 2.07 -6.67
CA ASN A 27 14.72 2.23 -7.89
C ASN A 27 14.21 1.33 -9.03
N THR A 28 12.92 1.41 -9.32
CA THR A 28 12.20 0.59 -10.30
C THR A 28 11.28 1.48 -11.15
N ASP A 29 10.75 0.94 -12.24
CA ASP A 29 9.77 1.62 -13.08
C ASP A 29 8.35 1.54 -12.47
N PRO A 30 7.53 2.60 -12.61
CA PRO A 30 6.15 2.61 -12.12
C PRO A 30 5.28 1.47 -12.67
N GLU A 31 5.44 1.12 -13.96
CA GLU A 31 4.71 0.00 -14.60
C GLU A 31 5.02 -1.34 -13.92
N THR A 32 6.29 -1.60 -13.58
CA THR A 32 6.67 -2.81 -12.85
C THR A 32 6.10 -2.84 -11.44
N VAL A 33 6.01 -1.69 -10.77
CA VAL A 33 5.36 -1.60 -9.45
C VAL A 33 3.87 -1.90 -9.58
N GLU A 34 3.21 -1.38 -10.60
CA GLU A 34 1.80 -1.61 -10.87
C GLU A 34 1.51 -3.10 -11.14
N GLU A 35 2.34 -3.77 -11.96
CA GLU A 35 2.26 -5.23 -12.17
C GLU A 35 2.43 -6.02 -10.86
N ILE A 36 3.44 -5.65 -10.03
CA ILE A 36 3.69 -6.32 -8.75
C ILE A 36 2.48 -6.15 -7.81
N ILE A 37 1.92 -4.94 -7.72
CA ILE A 37 0.74 -4.68 -6.88
C ILE A 37 -0.45 -5.50 -7.39
N GLY A 38 -0.69 -5.51 -8.69
CA GLY A 38 -1.76 -6.30 -9.30
C GLY A 38 -1.61 -7.80 -9.00
N GLU A 39 -0.41 -8.35 -9.17
CA GLU A 39 -0.15 -9.76 -8.84
C GLU A 39 -0.37 -10.06 -7.35
N LEU A 40 0.03 -9.15 -6.46
CA LEU A 40 -0.17 -9.28 -5.02
C LEU A 40 -1.66 -9.20 -4.63
N GLU A 41 -2.45 -8.38 -5.32
CA GLU A 41 -3.90 -8.28 -5.13
C GLU A 41 -4.62 -9.54 -5.67
N ASP A 42 -4.26 -9.99 -6.88
CA ASP A 42 -4.83 -11.16 -7.54
C ASP A 42 -4.54 -12.46 -6.78
N THR A 43 -3.33 -12.59 -6.24
CA THR A 43 -2.95 -13.74 -5.40
C THR A 43 -3.53 -13.66 -3.99
N GLY A 44 -4.18 -12.55 -3.62
CA GLY A 44 -4.79 -12.33 -2.31
C GLY A 44 -3.78 -12.04 -1.18
N VAL A 45 -2.53 -11.70 -1.53
CA VAL A 45 -1.53 -11.23 -0.57
C VAL A 45 -1.95 -9.84 -0.05
N ILE A 46 -2.33 -8.95 -0.96
CA ILE A 46 -3.02 -7.69 -0.63
C ILE A 46 -4.53 -7.95 -0.71
N ARG A 47 -5.20 -7.85 0.44
CA ARG A 47 -6.67 -8.08 0.53
C ARG A 47 -7.49 -6.80 0.59
N GLY A 48 -6.82 -5.65 0.63
CA GLY A 48 -7.45 -4.34 0.71
C GLY A 48 -6.72 -3.40 1.67
N TYR A 49 -7.13 -2.14 1.61
CA TYR A 49 -6.51 -1.03 2.31
C TYR A 49 -7.43 -0.58 3.46
N ARG A 50 -6.88 -0.45 4.68
CA ARG A 50 -7.65 -0.09 5.87
C ARG A 50 -7.15 1.21 6.48
N ALA A 51 -8.08 2.12 6.76
CA ALA A 51 -7.79 3.32 7.53
C ALA A 51 -7.53 2.98 9.01
N VAL A 52 -6.51 3.59 9.59
CA VAL A 52 -6.29 3.62 11.05
C VAL A 52 -7.04 4.83 11.60
N ILE A 53 -8.11 4.57 12.35
CA ILE A 53 -9.01 5.61 12.87
C ILE A 53 -8.73 5.79 14.36
N ASP A 54 -8.45 7.04 14.74
CA ASP A 54 -8.39 7.48 16.13
C ASP A 54 -9.83 7.68 16.64
N ARG A 55 -10.31 6.75 17.47
CA ARG A 55 -11.68 6.78 17.98
C ARG A 55 -11.90 7.89 19.00
N ASP A 56 -10.85 8.31 19.72
CA ASP A 56 -10.98 9.35 20.74
C ASP A 56 -11.18 10.74 20.11
N LYS A 57 -10.76 10.91 18.85
CA LYS A 57 -11.01 12.10 18.03
C LYS A 57 -12.29 12.03 17.22
N LEU A 58 -12.89 10.85 17.14
CA LEU A 58 -14.20 10.69 16.53
C LEU A 58 -15.19 11.01 17.65
N ASP A 59 -15.54 12.30 17.80
CA ASP A 59 -16.50 12.74 18.83
C ASP A 59 -17.70 11.77 18.83
N ASP A 60 -17.86 11.04 19.93
CA ASP A 60 -19.01 10.17 20.20
C ASP A 60 -20.24 11.08 20.26
N GLN A 61 -20.81 11.41 19.11
CA GLN A 61 -22.23 11.72 19.05
C GLN A 61 -22.94 10.37 19.01
N PRO A 62 -23.48 9.90 20.16
CA PRO A 62 -24.29 8.70 20.16
C PRO A 62 -25.44 8.91 19.18
N VAL A 63 -25.53 8.01 18.20
CA VAL A 63 -26.72 7.86 17.34
C VAL A 63 -27.90 7.33 18.14
#